data_AF-A0A859IIX7-F1
#
_entry.id   AF-A0A859IIX7-F1
#
_cell.length_a   1.000
_cell.length_b   1.000
_cell.length_c   1.000
_cell.angle_alpha   90.00
_cell.angle_beta   90.00
_cell.angle_gamma   90.00
#
_symmetry.space_group_name_H-M   'P 1'
#
loop_
_entity.id
_entity.type
_entity.pdbx_description
1 polymer ?
#
loop_
_entity_poly.entity_id
_entity_poly.type
_entity_poly.pdbx_seq_one_letter_code
_entity_poly.pdbx_strand_id
1 'polypeptide(L)'
;MFQSIPASQIVNVNPSVLSSGGSPLSMNAVFLSENANLPTGRAVSFATADSVGEYFGFTSAEYQAAAVYFKGFDGSTIKPGTLIFFAYNKAIEGAFLLGASVKSLSLNELKKINGTLSVIIDGSEKKAASLNLSGAKSFSNAAELIGTALGSVTVTFDSQLQAFKVASSTTGTTSTIAFATGTTADALGLSENAGASISQGSNTTTPTETMQAVIGSTLNWATFTTITEPTLEEKLEFAKWSNNQNQRFLYVGWGKEATATQTGDTTGFGAKLKEAEYSGATAVYGGLDKAAFLCGTVASIDFTEKQGRITLKFKGQSGLTADVTDATIAKNLEDNGYNYYGAWATANDRFLFLSPGQISGEWKWIDAYINQIRLNSQLQLAIITLLTSAKSVPYNDIGIALQRAACNDPINEALNFGSIQVGVSLSEQQKAIINNYTGVDAASQVEAQGYYLYIGKATAQTRGNRESFPMKLFYTDGGSLHSVNLASINVQ
;
A
#
# COMPACT_ATOMS: atom_id res chain seq x y z
N MET A 1 21.03 18.15 -64.29
CA MET A 1 20.27 17.98 -63.04
C MET A 1 20.63 19.12 -62.12
N PHE A 2 19.67 19.93 -61.69
CA PHE A 2 19.93 21.01 -60.74
C PHE A 2 20.12 20.44 -59.33
N GLN A 3 21.03 21.03 -58.55
CA GLN A 3 21.11 20.80 -57.10
C GLN A 3 19.81 21.31 -56.47
N SER A 4 19.13 20.46 -55.70
CA SER A 4 17.86 20.76 -55.06
C SER A 4 17.96 20.65 -53.54
N ILE A 5 17.38 21.61 -52.83
CA ILE A 5 17.23 21.60 -51.37
C ILE A 5 16.38 20.38 -50.98
N PRO A 6 16.78 19.57 -49.98
CA PRO A 6 16.01 18.40 -49.58
C PRO A 6 14.59 18.77 -49.15
N ALA A 7 13.57 18.06 -49.66
CA ALA A 7 12.17 18.26 -49.27
C ALA A 7 11.91 18.02 -47.77
N SER A 8 12.83 17.37 -47.06
CA SER A 8 12.85 17.26 -45.60
C SER A 8 13.03 18.61 -44.87
N GLN A 9 13.40 19.69 -45.58
CA GLN A 9 13.34 21.07 -45.10
C GLN A 9 11.96 21.71 -45.23
N ILE A 10 11.05 21.11 -46.00
CA ILE A 10 9.66 21.58 -46.19
C ILE A 10 8.69 20.72 -45.36
N VAL A 11 8.88 19.39 -45.34
CA VAL A 11 8.08 18.43 -44.59
C VAL A 11 9.00 17.40 -43.93
N ASN A 12 9.00 17.35 -42.60
CA ASN A 12 9.69 16.32 -41.82
C ASN A 12 8.66 15.46 -41.06
N VAL A 13 8.74 14.14 -41.21
CA VAL A 13 7.88 13.17 -40.51
C VAL A 13 8.72 12.52 -39.42
N ASN A 14 8.57 12.99 -38.18
CA ASN A 14 9.21 12.38 -37.02
C ASN A 14 8.36 11.16 -36.60
N PRO A 15 8.90 9.92 -36.63
CA PRO A 15 8.21 8.78 -36.08
C PRO A 15 8.03 8.97 -34.56
N SER A 16 6.83 8.73 -34.07
CA SER A 16 6.51 8.69 -32.64
C SER A 16 5.73 7.41 -32.38
N VAL A 17 6.08 6.69 -31.32
CA VAL A 17 5.35 5.51 -30.87
C VAL A 17 4.33 5.95 -29.84
N LEU A 18 3.06 5.62 -30.06
CA LEU A 18 2.05 5.69 -29.00
C LEU A 18 2.33 4.52 -28.05
N SER A 19 2.83 4.84 -26.86
CA SER A 19 3.12 3.84 -25.82
C SER A 19 1.85 3.09 -25.42
N SER A 20 1.96 1.81 -25.07
CA SER A 20 0.85 0.93 -24.63
C SER A 20 0.29 1.27 -23.24
N GLY A 21 0.37 2.53 -22.80
CA GLY A 21 -0.01 2.95 -21.44
C GLY A 21 1.10 2.75 -20.39
N GLY A 22 0.96 3.39 -19.22
CA GLY A 22 1.87 3.20 -18.08
C GLY A 22 1.53 1.95 -17.25
N SER A 23 2.33 1.65 -16.23
CA SER A 23 2.07 0.50 -15.34
C SER A 23 0.92 0.80 -14.36
N PRO A 24 -0.01 -0.14 -14.15
CA PRO A 24 -1.11 0.04 -13.21
C PRO A 24 -0.65 0.13 -11.76
N LEU A 25 -1.47 0.78 -10.92
CA LEU A 25 -1.32 0.70 -9.47
C LEU A 25 -1.43 -0.75 -9.01
N SER A 26 -0.41 -1.22 -8.28
CA SER A 26 -0.46 -2.49 -7.57
C SER A 26 -1.15 -2.31 -6.22
N MET A 27 -2.05 -3.22 -5.84
CA MET A 27 -2.78 -3.16 -4.56
C MET A 27 -1.93 -3.62 -3.36
N ASN A 28 -0.65 -3.26 -3.35
CA ASN A 28 0.30 -3.64 -2.30
C ASN A 28 -0.11 -3.05 -0.94
N ALA A 29 0.48 -3.60 0.12
CA ALA A 29 0.28 -3.11 1.48
C ALA A 29 1.54 -2.43 2.04
N VAL A 30 1.33 -1.47 2.95
CA VAL A 30 2.36 -0.89 3.82
C VAL A 30 2.13 -1.34 5.26
N PHE A 31 3.12 -1.97 5.89
CA PHE A 31 3.11 -2.33 7.30
C PHE A 31 4.04 -1.40 8.07
N LEU A 32 3.47 -0.67 9.04
CA LEU A 32 4.22 0.22 9.91
C LEU A 32 4.83 -0.60 11.06
N SER A 33 6.16 -0.53 11.24
CA SER A 33 6.89 -1.27 12.27
C SER A 33 7.79 -0.34 13.09
N GLU A 34 7.92 -0.65 14.37
CA GLU A 34 8.80 0.02 15.32
C GLU A 34 10.23 -0.57 15.31
N ASN A 35 10.57 -1.40 14.33
CA ASN A 35 11.85 -2.08 14.27
C ASN A 35 13.01 -1.11 13.99
N ALA A 36 13.99 -1.07 14.89
CA ALA A 36 15.14 -0.16 14.85
C ALA A 36 16.17 -0.42 13.72
N ASN A 37 15.97 -1.45 12.89
CA ASN A 37 16.76 -1.66 11.68
C ASN A 37 16.12 -1.02 10.45
N LEU A 38 14.84 -0.64 10.50
CA LEU A 38 14.19 0.08 9.42
C LEU A 38 14.75 1.51 9.31
N PRO A 39 15.11 1.96 8.09
CA PRO A 39 15.53 3.34 7.89
C PRO A 39 14.34 4.30 8.02
N THR A 40 14.51 5.34 8.84
CA THR A 40 13.53 6.40 9.03
C THR A 40 13.31 7.16 7.73
N GLY A 41 12.04 7.40 7.39
CA GLY A 41 11.66 8.19 6.22
C GLY A 41 11.77 7.47 4.88
N ARG A 42 12.08 6.16 4.87
CA ARG A 42 12.27 5.39 3.64
C ARG A 42 11.53 4.06 3.68
N ALA A 43 10.74 3.81 2.65
CA ALA A 43 10.08 2.53 2.44
C ALA A 43 11.09 1.43 2.11
N VAL A 44 10.94 0.26 2.74
CA VAL A 44 11.70 -0.95 2.44
C VAL A 44 10.74 -1.98 1.86
N SER A 45 10.99 -2.41 0.63
CA SER A 45 10.11 -3.33 -0.09
C SER A 45 10.67 -4.75 -0.10
N PHE A 46 9.80 -5.72 0.09
CA PHE A 46 10.12 -7.15 0.10
C PHE A 46 9.22 -7.88 -0.90
N ALA A 47 9.78 -8.86 -1.60
CA ALA A 47 9.05 -9.66 -2.59
C ALA A 47 8.52 -10.99 -2.03
N THR A 48 9.04 -11.44 -0.88
CA THR A 48 8.66 -12.72 -0.27
C THR A 48 8.66 -12.65 1.25
N ALA A 49 7.88 -13.52 1.90
CA ALA A 49 7.92 -13.67 3.35
C ALA A 49 9.32 -14.08 3.86
N ASP A 50 10.04 -14.92 3.12
CA ASP A 50 11.41 -15.32 3.49
C ASP A 50 12.36 -14.14 3.54
N SER A 51 12.28 -13.21 2.58
CA SER A 51 13.10 -11.98 2.61
C SER A 51 12.76 -11.07 3.80
N VAL A 52 11.51 -11.07 4.26
CA VAL A 52 11.11 -10.41 5.51
C VAL A 52 11.70 -11.15 6.71
N GLY A 53 11.69 -12.49 6.71
CA GLY A 53 12.29 -13.32 7.76
C GLY A 53 13.80 -13.18 7.85
N GLU A 54 14.50 -13.03 6.73
CA GLU A 54 15.94 -12.73 6.71
C GLU A 54 16.25 -11.34 7.28
N TYR A 55 15.35 -10.36 7.10
CA TYR A 55 15.55 -9.00 7.57
C TYR A 55 15.16 -8.81 9.04
N PHE A 56 13.95 -9.21 9.42
CA PHE A 56 13.37 -8.99 10.76
C PHE A 56 13.51 -10.20 11.69
N GLY A 57 13.75 -11.39 11.14
CA GLY A 57 13.93 -12.65 11.87
C GLY A 57 12.71 -13.54 11.71
N PHE A 58 12.92 -14.85 11.54
CA PHE A 58 11.84 -15.83 11.30
C PHE A 58 10.89 -16.03 12.50
N THR A 59 11.19 -15.45 13.66
CA THR A 59 10.30 -15.44 14.84
C THR A 59 9.61 -14.10 15.05
N SER A 60 9.87 -13.10 14.21
CA SER A 60 9.35 -11.75 14.39
C SER A 60 7.87 -11.65 14.00
N ALA A 61 7.18 -10.65 14.55
CA ALA A 61 5.79 -10.37 14.18
C ALA A 61 5.69 -9.94 12.70
N GLU A 62 6.70 -9.23 12.18
CA GLU A 62 6.80 -8.85 10.77
C GLU A 62 6.82 -10.08 9.85
N TYR A 63 7.63 -11.09 10.17
CA TYR A 63 7.69 -12.32 9.38
C TYR A 63 6.36 -13.07 9.42
N GLN A 64 5.78 -13.25 10.62
CA GLN A 64 4.51 -13.96 10.77
C GLN A 64 3.37 -13.26 10.00
N ALA A 65 3.31 -11.93 10.07
CA ALA A 65 2.35 -11.13 9.32
C ALA A 65 2.61 -11.20 7.80
N ALA A 66 3.88 -11.14 7.37
CA ALA A 66 4.24 -11.28 5.97
C ALA A 66 3.89 -12.67 5.41
N ALA A 67 4.07 -13.73 6.17
CA ALA A 67 3.70 -15.09 5.77
C ALA A 67 2.19 -15.19 5.49
N VAL A 68 1.35 -14.56 6.31
CA VAL A 68 -0.09 -14.47 6.07
C VAL A 68 -0.40 -13.57 4.87
N TYR A 69 0.23 -12.40 4.77
CA TYR A 69 0.04 -11.46 3.67
C TYR A 69 0.32 -12.12 2.32
N PHE A 70 1.54 -12.62 2.10
CA PHE A 70 1.97 -13.21 0.82
C PHE A 70 1.21 -14.48 0.44
N LYS A 71 0.57 -15.15 1.39
CA LYS A 71 -0.26 -16.33 1.10
C LYS A 71 -1.61 -15.95 0.46
N GLY A 72 -2.11 -14.72 0.66
CA GLY A 72 -3.38 -14.27 0.06
C GLY A 72 -4.59 -15.12 0.46
N PHE A 73 -5.74 -14.94 -0.19
CA PHE A 73 -6.91 -15.77 0.11
C PHE A 73 -6.89 -17.10 -0.67
N ASP A 74 -7.59 -18.11 -0.13
CA ASP A 74 -7.75 -19.41 -0.78
C ASP A 74 -8.57 -19.27 -2.06
N GLY A 75 -8.08 -19.86 -3.16
CA GLY A 75 -8.71 -19.74 -4.48
C GLY A 75 -8.36 -18.47 -5.26
N SER A 76 -7.44 -17.62 -4.76
CA SER A 76 -6.92 -16.51 -5.57
C SER A 76 -6.02 -16.99 -6.70
N THR A 77 -6.17 -16.38 -7.88
CA THR A 77 -5.43 -16.67 -9.12
C THR A 77 -4.06 -15.98 -9.16
N ILE A 78 -3.92 -14.87 -8.41
CA ILE A 78 -2.64 -14.21 -8.14
C ILE A 78 -2.38 -14.13 -6.63
N LYS A 79 -1.12 -13.90 -6.27
CA LYS A 79 -0.66 -13.68 -4.89
C LYS A 79 0.05 -12.33 -4.80
N PRO A 80 0.16 -11.73 -3.60
CA PRO A 80 0.78 -10.43 -3.46
C PRO A 80 2.23 -10.44 -3.92
N GLY A 81 2.61 -9.49 -4.76
CA GLY A 81 3.97 -9.42 -5.32
C GLY A 81 4.96 -8.65 -4.43
N THR A 82 4.48 -7.70 -3.62
CA THR A 82 5.32 -6.83 -2.82
C THR A 82 4.65 -6.47 -1.50
N LEU A 83 5.39 -6.56 -0.39
CA LEU A 83 5.04 -5.98 0.90
C LEU A 83 6.03 -4.87 1.24
N ILE A 84 5.51 -3.72 1.67
CA ILE A 84 6.33 -2.56 2.02
C ILE A 84 6.32 -2.41 3.54
N PHE A 85 7.48 -2.22 4.14
CA PHE A 85 7.63 -1.82 5.54
C PHE A 85 8.10 -0.37 5.63
N PHE A 86 7.62 0.32 6.66
CA PHE A 86 8.02 1.69 6.95
C PHE A 86 8.19 1.87 8.46
N ALA A 87 9.21 2.62 8.87
CA ALA A 87 9.49 2.86 10.28
C ALA A 87 8.39 3.74 10.91
N TYR A 88 7.86 3.30 12.05
CA TYR A 88 7.03 4.10 12.92
C TYR A 88 7.79 4.39 14.21
N ASN A 89 8.41 5.57 14.29
CA ASN A 89 9.34 5.90 15.35
C ASN A 89 8.58 6.28 16.63
N LYS A 90 8.43 5.32 17.55
CA LYS A 90 7.77 5.51 18.85
C LYS A 90 8.70 6.04 19.94
N ALA A 91 10.00 6.15 19.65
CA ALA A 91 11.00 6.76 20.49
C ALA A 91 11.92 7.66 19.66
N ILE A 92 12.68 8.53 20.35
CA ILE A 92 13.74 9.31 19.72
C ILE A 92 14.87 8.34 19.35
N GLU A 93 15.27 8.37 18.09
CA GLU A 93 16.29 7.48 17.54
C GLU A 93 17.52 8.26 17.05
N GLY A 94 18.69 7.62 17.11
CA GLY A 94 19.92 8.13 16.55
C GLY A 94 20.14 7.68 15.11
N ALA A 95 20.94 8.44 14.37
CA ALA A 95 21.31 8.06 13.01
C ALA A 95 22.13 6.77 12.99
N PHE A 96 21.91 5.94 11.99
CA PHE A 96 22.71 4.74 11.77
C PHE A 96 22.99 4.49 10.28
N LEU A 97 24.14 3.90 10.02
CA LEU A 97 24.54 3.33 8.74
C LEU A 97 24.55 1.82 8.91
N LEU A 98 23.64 1.14 8.22
CA LEU A 98 23.57 -0.31 8.18
C LEU A 98 24.18 -0.77 6.85
N GLY A 99 25.27 -1.52 6.94
CA GLY A 99 25.95 -2.05 5.78
C GLY A 99 25.13 -3.07 5.01
N ALA A 100 25.53 -3.32 3.77
CA ALA A 100 25.07 -4.49 3.01
C ALA A 100 25.55 -5.79 3.65
N SER A 101 24.85 -6.88 3.35
CA SER A 101 25.19 -8.19 3.88
C SER A 101 26.58 -8.63 3.42
N VAL A 102 27.45 -8.95 4.37
CA VAL A 102 28.78 -9.54 4.17
C VAL A 102 28.77 -11.05 4.40
N LYS A 103 27.60 -11.71 4.25
CA LYS A 103 27.44 -13.17 4.43
C LYS A 103 28.38 -14.00 3.57
N SER A 104 28.80 -13.48 2.42
CA SER A 104 29.76 -14.12 1.52
C SER A 104 31.22 -14.01 1.99
N LEU A 105 31.52 -13.12 2.93
CA LEU A 105 32.86 -12.88 3.43
C LEU A 105 33.21 -13.92 4.50
N SER A 106 34.34 -14.62 4.35
CA SER A 106 34.87 -15.47 5.41
C SER A 106 35.67 -14.66 6.43
N LEU A 107 35.84 -15.19 7.66
CA LEU A 107 36.70 -14.56 8.67
C LEU A 107 38.16 -14.39 8.18
N ASN A 108 38.66 -15.29 7.33
CA ASN A 108 39.99 -15.19 6.75
C ASN A 108 40.10 -14.05 5.73
N GLU A 109 39.04 -13.78 4.97
CA GLU A 109 38.99 -12.64 4.06
C GLU A 109 38.79 -11.33 4.81
N LEU A 110 37.95 -11.33 5.85
CA LEU A 110 37.79 -10.18 6.76
C LEU A 110 39.14 -9.75 7.35
N LYS A 111 39.96 -10.70 7.79
CA LYS A 111 41.31 -10.43 8.31
C LYS A 111 42.27 -9.81 7.30
N LYS A 112 42.02 -9.95 6.00
CA LYS A 112 42.84 -9.33 4.95
C LYS A 112 42.47 -7.87 4.72
N ILE A 113 41.34 -7.40 5.22
CA ILE A 113 40.90 -6.01 5.05
C ILE A 113 41.85 -5.09 5.80
N ASN A 114 42.52 -4.24 5.02
CA ASN A 114 43.40 -3.18 5.50
C ASN A 114 43.29 -1.96 4.58
N GLY A 115 43.43 -0.76 5.15
CA GLY A 115 43.37 0.48 4.37
C GLY A 115 42.68 1.63 5.10
N THR A 116 41.99 2.49 4.36
CA THR A 116 41.31 3.67 4.90
C THR A 116 39.81 3.45 5.03
N LEU A 117 39.24 4.00 6.11
CA LEU A 117 37.80 4.09 6.33
C LEU A 117 37.47 5.46 6.92
N SER A 118 36.47 6.15 6.37
CA SER A 118 35.97 7.41 6.91
C SER A 118 34.45 7.44 6.88
N VAL A 119 33.82 8.01 7.90
CA VAL A 119 32.37 8.21 7.99
C VAL A 119 32.10 9.57 8.63
N ILE A 120 31.14 10.32 8.08
CA ILE A 120 30.70 11.58 8.69
C ILE A 120 29.54 11.25 9.64
N ILE A 121 29.71 11.59 10.92
CA ILE A 121 28.70 11.41 11.97
C ILE A 121 28.50 12.76 12.66
N ASP A 122 27.26 13.23 12.73
CA ASP A 122 26.86 14.50 13.34
C ASP A 122 27.70 15.70 12.82
N GLY A 123 27.91 15.73 11.50
CA GLY A 123 28.74 16.73 10.82
C GLY A 123 30.25 16.62 11.05
N SER A 124 30.72 15.65 11.82
CA SER A 124 32.15 15.43 12.11
C SER A 124 32.70 14.22 11.35
N GLU A 125 33.85 14.39 10.67
CA GLU A 125 34.54 13.27 10.02
C GLU A 125 35.21 12.36 11.07
N LYS A 126 34.86 11.07 11.06
CA LYS A 126 35.49 10.01 11.84
C LYS A 126 36.32 9.16 10.90
N LYS A 127 37.64 9.17 11.08
CA LYS A 127 38.59 8.61 10.10
C LYS A 127 39.56 7.62 10.72
N ALA A 128 39.59 6.42 10.17
CA ALA A 128 40.64 5.43 10.37
C ALA A 128 41.61 5.50 9.18
N ALA A 129 42.76 6.14 9.37
CA ALA A 129 43.77 6.28 8.32
C ALA A 129 44.49 4.97 7.96
N SER A 130 44.53 4.01 8.90
CA SER A 130 45.14 2.70 8.73
C SER A 130 44.37 1.62 9.49
N LEU A 131 43.14 1.34 9.05
CA LEU A 131 42.35 0.21 9.54
C LEU A 131 43.06 -1.11 9.21
N ASN A 132 43.15 -2.00 10.19
CA ASN A 132 43.74 -3.32 10.03
C ASN A 132 42.94 -4.35 10.83
N LEU A 133 42.29 -5.29 10.14
CA LEU A 133 41.45 -6.32 10.76
C LEU A 133 42.13 -7.68 10.90
N SER A 134 43.44 -7.79 10.67
CA SER A 134 44.18 -9.06 10.77
C SER A 134 44.05 -9.76 12.13
N GLY A 135 43.86 -8.98 13.20
CA GLY A 135 43.64 -9.48 14.57
C GLY A 135 42.21 -9.88 14.91
N ALA A 136 41.24 -9.69 14.00
CA ALA A 136 39.83 -9.94 14.27
C ALA A 136 39.56 -11.43 14.59
N LYS A 137 38.90 -11.72 15.71
CA LYS A 137 38.57 -13.10 16.12
C LYS A 137 37.18 -13.56 15.65
N SER A 138 36.31 -12.61 15.35
CA SER A 138 34.94 -12.80 14.87
C SER A 138 34.49 -11.50 14.18
N PHE A 139 33.32 -11.53 13.51
CA PHE A 139 32.72 -10.31 12.95
C PHE A 139 32.35 -9.29 14.02
N SER A 140 31.84 -9.72 15.17
CA SER A 140 31.56 -8.82 16.30
C SER A 140 32.85 -8.18 16.84
N ASN A 141 33.93 -8.95 16.96
CA ASN A 141 35.23 -8.39 17.36
C ASN A 141 35.82 -7.47 16.27
N ALA A 142 35.58 -7.75 14.98
CA ALA A 142 35.93 -6.82 13.92
C ALA A 142 35.16 -5.49 14.03
N ALA A 143 33.87 -5.54 14.39
CA ALA A 143 33.08 -4.33 14.63
C ALA A 143 33.69 -3.46 15.75
N GLU A 144 34.10 -4.06 16.87
CA GLU A 144 34.81 -3.36 17.96
C GLU A 144 36.13 -2.71 17.49
N LEU A 145 36.91 -3.43 16.67
CA LEU A 145 38.15 -2.91 16.10
C LEU A 145 37.89 -1.73 15.16
N ILE A 146 36.85 -1.82 14.31
CA ILE A 146 36.43 -0.73 13.42
C ILE A 146 36.00 0.49 14.26
N GLY A 147 35.16 0.30 15.26
CA GLY A 147 34.70 1.37 16.14
C GLY A 147 35.84 2.08 16.87
N THR A 148 36.81 1.30 17.36
CA THR A 148 38.03 1.83 17.98
C THR A 148 38.86 2.64 16.97
N ALA A 149 39.07 2.11 15.76
CA ALA A 149 39.85 2.79 14.71
C ALA A 149 39.19 4.09 14.22
N LEU A 150 37.87 4.19 14.29
CA LEU A 150 37.09 5.40 13.96
C LEU A 150 37.01 6.41 15.12
N GLY A 151 37.72 6.18 16.24
CA GLY A 151 37.74 7.09 17.37
C GLY A 151 36.60 6.86 18.36
N SER A 152 36.38 5.60 18.74
CA SER A 152 35.32 5.15 19.68
C SER A 152 33.90 5.38 19.17
N VAL A 153 33.69 5.19 17.87
CA VAL A 153 32.35 5.15 17.27
C VAL A 153 31.69 3.82 17.62
N THR A 154 30.38 3.83 17.89
CA THR A 154 29.61 2.61 18.12
C THR A 154 29.45 1.85 16.81
N VAL A 155 30.14 0.71 16.70
CA VAL A 155 30.02 -0.20 15.57
C VAL A 155 29.69 -1.59 16.10
N THR A 156 28.61 -2.17 15.60
CA THR A 156 28.17 -3.52 15.94
C THR A 156 28.08 -4.39 14.68
N PHE A 157 28.06 -5.70 14.86
CA PHE A 157 27.76 -6.63 13.78
C PHE A 157 26.38 -7.23 14.03
N ASP A 158 25.44 -6.97 13.12
CA ASP A 158 24.11 -7.57 13.12
C ASP A 158 24.23 -8.99 12.54
N SER A 159 24.10 -10.00 13.40
CA SER A 159 24.21 -11.40 13.00
C SER A 159 23.04 -11.89 12.16
N GLN A 160 21.91 -11.18 12.16
CA GLN A 160 20.76 -11.57 11.36
C GLN A 160 20.93 -11.08 9.92
N LEU A 161 21.23 -9.79 9.78
CA LEU A 161 21.50 -9.16 8.49
C LEU A 161 22.88 -9.52 7.93
N GLN A 162 23.75 -10.10 8.77
CA GLN A 162 25.15 -10.36 8.50
C GLN A 162 25.85 -9.09 8.02
N ALA A 163 25.66 -7.99 8.74
CA ALA A 163 26.09 -6.65 8.31
C ALA A 163 26.70 -5.84 9.47
N PHE A 164 27.62 -4.94 9.15
CA PHE A 164 28.13 -3.97 10.13
C PHE A 164 27.15 -2.79 10.27
N LYS A 165 26.83 -2.40 11.51
CA LYS A 165 26.00 -1.24 11.82
C LYS A 165 26.83 -0.20 12.55
N VAL A 166 26.96 0.99 11.98
CA VAL A 166 27.59 2.16 12.59
C VAL A 166 26.48 3.04 13.13
N ALA A 167 26.51 3.38 14.41
CA ALA A 167 25.48 4.19 15.06
C ALA A 167 26.07 5.49 15.61
N SER A 168 25.31 6.58 15.46
CA SER A 168 25.58 7.82 16.17
C SER A 168 25.32 7.66 17.67
N SER A 169 26.11 8.34 18.49
CA SER A 169 25.88 8.43 19.94
C SER A 169 24.85 9.49 20.31
N THR A 170 24.46 10.35 19.35
CA THR A 170 23.40 11.35 19.53
C THR A 170 22.07 10.84 18.99
N THR A 171 20.98 11.49 19.39
CA THR A 171 19.62 11.12 19.00
C THR A 171 18.84 12.33 18.51
N GLY A 172 17.71 12.10 17.84
CA GLY A 172 16.83 13.15 17.35
C GLY A 172 17.27 13.68 16.00
N THR A 173 16.54 14.67 15.48
CA THR A 173 16.70 15.18 14.10
C THR A 173 18.06 15.82 13.80
N THR A 174 18.85 16.14 14.82
CA THR A 174 20.24 16.64 14.65
C THR A 174 21.26 15.52 14.48
N SER A 175 20.91 14.28 14.84
CA SER A 175 21.78 13.13 14.65
C SER A 175 21.80 12.78 13.17
N THR A 176 23.00 12.80 12.58
CA THR A 176 23.17 12.60 11.14
C THR A 176 24.31 11.64 10.83
N ILE A 177 24.18 10.89 9.73
CA ILE A 177 25.22 9.97 9.27
C ILE A 177 25.28 9.92 7.74
N ALA A 178 26.49 9.84 7.20
CA ALA A 178 26.73 9.63 5.77
C ALA A 178 27.22 8.20 5.48
N PHE A 179 27.19 7.79 4.22
CA PHE A 179 27.85 6.55 3.80
C PHE A 179 29.34 6.57 4.09
N ALA A 180 29.90 5.39 4.40
CA ALA A 180 31.33 5.30 4.61
C ALA A 180 32.09 5.41 3.28
N THR A 181 33.29 5.98 3.34
CA THR A 181 34.22 6.13 2.23
C THR A 181 35.59 5.57 2.60
N GLY A 182 36.48 5.43 1.62
CA GLY A 182 37.82 4.86 1.81
C GLY A 182 37.96 3.48 1.19
N THR A 183 39.18 2.96 1.15
CA THR A 183 39.51 1.74 0.40
C THR A 183 38.89 0.48 0.97
N THR A 184 38.44 0.50 2.23
CA THR A 184 37.81 -0.66 2.88
C THR A 184 36.29 -0.56 2.95
N ALA A 185 35.67 0.57 2.56
CA ALA A 185 34.25 0.81 2.74
C ALA A 185 33.38 -0.22 1.98
N ASP A 186 33.71 -0.48 0.70
CA ASP A 186 32.99 -1.47 -0.13
C ASP A 186 33.13 -2.89 0.43
N ALA A 187 34.34 -3.28 0.82
CA ALA A 187 34.63 -4.62 1.34
C ALA A 187 33.94 -4.91 2.69
N LEU A 188 33.65 -3.87 3.46
CA LEU A 188 32.88 -3.95 4.71
C LEU A 188 31.37 -3.77 4.49
N GLY A 189 30.93 -3.54 3.25
CA GLY A 189 29.54 -3.30 2.91
C GLY A 189 29.01 -1.94 3.37
N LEU A 190 29.86 -0.97 3.74
CA LEU A 190 29.46 0.29 4.38
C LEU A 190 29.31 1.48 3.40
N SER A 191 29.63 1.28 2.13
CA SER A 191 29.49 2.31 1.10
C SER A 191 28.12 2.25 0.41
N GLU A 192 27.75 3.35 -0.26
CA GLU A 192 26.57 3.40 -1.11
C GLU A 192 26.64 2.37 -2.25
N ASN A 193 27.82 2.23 -2.89
CA ASN A 193 28.03 1.28 -3.99
C ASN A 193 27.88 -0.18 -3.56
N ALA A 194 28.25 -0.51 -2.32
CA ALA A 194 28.06 -1.84 -1.78
C ALA A 194 26.59 -2.13 -1.42
N GLY A 195 25.71 -1.13 -1.47
CA GLY A 195 24.30 -1.25 -1.12
C GLY A 195 23.99 -0.99 0.35
N ALA A 196 24.84 -0.24 1.05
CA ALA A 196 24.54 0.17 2.42
C ALA A 196 23.27 1.03 2.49
N SER A 197 22.69 1.14 3.69
CA SER A 197 21.54 1.98 3.96
C SER A 197 21.81 2.92 5.13
N ILE A 198 21.34 4.15 5.02
CA ILE A 198 21.40 5.14 6.09
C ILE A 198 20.00 5.39 6.64
N SER A 199 19.94 5.64 7.94
CA SER A 199 18.81 6.20 8.65
C SER A 199 19.31 7.45 9.37
N GLN A 200 18.67 8.59 9.16
CA GLN A 200 18.96 9.78 9.94
C GLN A 200 18.24 9.68 11.29
N GLY A 201 18.74 10.39 12.30
CA GLY A 201 18.06 10.45 13.59
C GLY A 201 16.69 11.09 13.45
N SER A 202 15.77 10.64 14.30
CA SER A 202 14.39 11.11 14.30
C SER A 202 13.90 11.32 15.71
N ASN A 203 12.96 12.25 15.87
CA ASN A 203 12.13 12.29 17.06
C ASN A 203 11.03 11.22 16.96
N THR A 204 10.26 11.06 18.02
CA THR A 204 9.01 10.33 17.98
C THR A 204 8.09 10.92 16.91
N THR A 205 7.46 10.09 16.09
CA THR A 205 6.52 10.53 15.04
C THR A 205 5.07 10.23 15.43
N THR A 206 4.16 11.09 14.99
CA THR A 206 2.72 10.83 15.02
C THR A 206 2.29 9.93 13.86
N PRO A 207 1.12 9.26 13.95
CA PRO A 207 0.47 8.61 12.82
C PRO A 207 0.43 9.46 11.56
N THR A 208 0.01 10.74 11.67
CA THR A 208 -0.09 11.64 10.51
C THR A 208 1.27 11.93 9.88
N GLU A 209 2.29 12.27 10.67
CA GLU A 209 3.65 12.53 10.16
C GLU A 209 4.24 11.30 9.48
N THR A 210 4.05 10.12 10.09
CA THR A 210 4.51 8.84 9.54
C THR A 210 3.88 8.58 8.19
N MET A 211 2.57 8.76 8.05
CA MET A 211 1.88 8.53 6.79
C MET A 211 2.22 9.57 5.70
N GLN A 212 2.52 10.82 6.08
CA GLN A 212 3.06 11.81 5.13
C GLN A 212 4.43 11.37 4.59
N ALA A 213 5.30 10.83 5.46
CA ALA A 213 6.58 10.30 5.05
C ALA A 213 6.44 9.04 4.16
N VAL A 214 5.46 8.18 4.42
CA VAL A 214 5.14 7.02 3.57
C VAL A 214 4.80 7.47 2.15
N ILE A 215 3.86 8.40 1.97
CA ILE A 215 3.46 8.85 0.62
C ILE A 215 4.55 9.65 -0.09
N GLY A 216 5.43 10.31 0.66
CA GLY A 216 6.65 10.92 0.13
C GLY A 216 7.67 9.90 -0.39
N SER A 217 7.68 8.69 0.19
CA SER A 217 8.58 7.61 -0.22
C SER A 217 8.00 6.69 -1.29
N THR A 218 6.70 6.39 -1.28
CA THR A 218 6.05 5.49 -2.23
C THR A 218 4.53 5.70 -2.29
N LEU A 219 3.98 5.59 -3.49
CA LEU A 219 2.53 5.67 -3.76
C LEU A 219 1.96 4.36 -4.34
N ASN A 220 2.79 3.34 -4.58
CA ASN A 220 2.36 2.09 -5.21
C ASN A 220 1.81 1.06 -4.21
N TRP A 221 0.77 1.48 -3.49
CA TRP A 221 0.08 0.68 -2.47
C TRP A 221 -1.36 1.18 -2.27
N ALA A 222 -2.19 0.39 -1.59
CA ALA A 222 -3.60 0.72 -1.34
C ALA A 222 -4.05 0.42 0.10
N THR A 223 -3.46 -0.56 0.78
CA THR A 223 -3.82 -0.92 2.14
C THR A 223 -2.67 -0.67 3.11
N PHE A 224 -2.95 -0.41 4.37
CA PHE A 224 -1.92 -0.34 5.39
C PHE A 224 -2.41 -0.77 6.77
N THR A 225 -1.48 -1.24 7.59
CA THR A 225 -1.71 -1.61 9.00
C THR A 225 -0.43 -1.42 9.81
N THR A 226 -0.50 -1.69 11.11
CA THR A 226 0.62 -1.60 12.05
C THR A 226 0.98 -2.99 12.57
N ILE A 227 2.27 -3.25 12.75
CA ILE A 227 2.78 -4.52 13.30
C ILE A 227 2.44 -4.65 14.79
N THR A 228 2.54 -3.57 15.54
CA THR A 228 2.08 -3.48 16.93
C THR A 228 0.66 -2.93 16.98
N GLU A 229 -0.13 -3.35 17.98
CA GLU A 229 -1.47 -2.79 18.17
C GLU A 229 -1.35 -1.34 18.66
N PRO A 230 -1.85 -0.34 17.91
CA PRO A 230 -1.77 1.04 18.34
C PRO A 230 -2.77 1.32 19.46
N THR A 231 -2.56 2.41 20.18
CA THR A 231 -3.58 2.93 21.09
C THR A 231 -4.83 3.35 20.32
N LEU A 232 -5.99 3.40 20.98
CA LEU A 232 -7.25 3.83 20.35
C LEU A 232 -7.12 5.22 19.68
N GLU A 233 -6.40 6.14 20.32
CA GLU A 233 -6.13 7.47 19.78
C GLU A 233 -5.37 7.39 18.46
N GLU A 234 -4.31 6.60 18.40
CA GLU A 234 -3.52 6.39 17.17
C GLU A 234 -4.32 5.69 16.07
N LYS A 235 -5.14 4.68 16.42
CA LYS A 235 -6.03 4.02 15.46
C LYS A 235 -6.97 5.03 14.80
N LEU A 236 -7.52 5.97 15.58
CA LEU A 236 -8.39 7.04 15.07
C LEU A 236 -7.63 8.08 14.25
N GLU A 237 -6.38 8.40 14.59
CA GLU A 237 -5.55 9.28 13.79
C GLU A 237 -5.19 8.67 12.43
N PHE A 238 -4.85 7.38 12.36
CA PHE A 238 -4.64 6.68 11.08
C PHE A 238 -5.91 6.67 10.23
N ALA A 239 -7.06 6.40 10.84
CA ALA A 239 -8.35 6.43 10.15
C ALA A 239 -8.68 7.84 9.62
N LYS A 240 -8.48 8.88 10.44
CA LYS A 240 -8.68 10.28 10.06
C LYS A 240 -7.75 10.70 8.92
N TRP A 241 -6.48 10.28 8.97
CA TRP A 241 -5.53 10.53 7.89
C TRP A 241 -6.03 9.91 6.59
N SER A 242 -6.45 8.64 6.62
CA SER A 242 -6.95 7.89 5.46
C SER A 242 -8.18 8.56 4.83
N ASN A 243 -9.13 8.99 5.65
CA ASN A 243 -10.33 9.73 5.23
C ASN A 243 -9.98 11.00 4.43
N ASN A 244 -8.88 11.67 4.77
CA ASN A 244 -8.45 12.90 4.11
C ASN A 244 -7.67 12.66 2.81
N GLN A 245 -7.45 11.41 2.39
CA GLN A 245 -6.68 11.06 1.18
C GLN A 245 -7.55 10.88 -0.06
N ASN A 246 -8.73 11.50 -0.11
CA ASN A 246 -9.66 11.39 -1.25
C ASN A 246 -9.95 9.92 -1.61
N GLN A 247 -10.23 9.12 -0.60
CA GLN A 247 -10.57 7.69 -0.72
C GLN A 247 -9.48 6.82 -1.39
N ARG A 248 -8.20 7.22 -1.31
CA ARG A 248 -7.11 6.53 -2.00
C ARG A 248 -6.55 5.31 -1.24
N PHE A 249 -6.70 5.25 0.08
CA PHE A 249 -6.07 4.23 0.91
C PHE A 249 -7.06 3.61 1.90
N LEU A 250 -6.82 2.36 2.28
CA LEU A 250 -7.58 1.66 3.31
C LEU A 250 -6.69 1.39 4.53
N TYR A 251 -7.03 2.00 5.66
CA TYR A 251 -6.48 1.64 6.95
C TYR A 251 -7.17 0.37 7.48
N VAL A 252 -6.37 -0.63 7.86
CA VAL A 252 -6.84 -1.86 8.49
C VAL A 252 -6.41 -1.85 9.95
N GLY A 253 -7.25 -1.28 10.82
CA GLY A 253 -7.02 -1.26 12.26
C GLY A 253 -7.49 -2.56 12.90
N TRP A 254 -6.68 -3.15 13.76
CA TRP A 254 -7.01 -4.40 14.44
C TRP A 254 -6.97 -4.25 15.96
N GLY A 255 -7.61 -5.18 16.65
CA GLY A 255 -7.61 -5.23 18.11
C GLY A 255 -8.51 -6.33 18.66
N LYS A 256 -8.40 -6.58 19.97
CA LYS A 256 -9.26 -7.51 20.72
C LYS A 256 -9.87 -6.84 21.94
N GLU A 257 -10.45 -5.65 21.74
CA GLU A 257 -11.10 -4.92 22.84
C GLU A 257 -12.26 -5.74 23.42
N ALA A 258 -12.33 -5.87 24.75
CA ALA A 258 -13.38 -6.64 25.40
C ALA A 258 -14.78 -6.07 25.12
N THR A 259 -14.89 -4.74 25.00
CA THR A 259 -16.13 -4.02 24.70
C THR A 259 -16.66 -4.33 23.30
N ALA A 260 -15.80 -4.67 22.34
CA ALA A 260 -16.19 -4.94 20.95
C ALA A 260 -17.21 -6.08 20.84
N THR A 261 -17.18 -7.03 21.79
CA THR A 261 -18.08 -8.19 21.82
C THR A 261 -19.40 -7.94 22.55
N GLN A 262 -19.59 -6.75 23.13
CA GLN A 262 -20.78 -6.37 23.91
C GLN A 262 -21.79 -5.62 23.03
N THR A 263 -23.08 -5.79 23.32
CA THR A 263 -24.13 -5.07 22.59
C THR A 263 -24.08 -3.56 22.89
N GLY A 264 -24.06 -2.73 21.83
CA GLY A 264 -24.12 -1.28 21.97
C GLY A 264 -22.81 -0.64 22.45
N ASP A 265 -21.66 -1.15 21.98
CA ASP A 265 -20.36 -0.56 22.28
C ASP A 265 -20.31 0.90 21.82
N THR A 266 -19.68 1.75 22.63
CA THR A 266 -19.48 3.19 22.37
C THR A 266 -18.03 3.63 22.61
N THR A 267 -17.16 2.72 23.06
CA THR A 267 -15.78 3.03 23.47
C THR A 267 -14.73 2.27 22.69
N GLY A 268 -15.05 1.07 22.17
CA GLY A 268 -14.14 0.31 21.31
C GLY A 268 -13.84 1.02 19.99
N PHE A 269 -12.75 0.60 19.34
CA PHE A 269 -12.30 1.19 18.09
C PHE A 269 -13.38 1.19 16.99
N GLY A 270 -14.06 0.07 16.77
CA GLY A 270 -15.11 -0.02 15.75
C GLY A 270 -16.27 0.95 16.00
N ALA A 271 -16.70 1.07 17.26
CA ALA A 271 -17.75 2.01 17.65
C ALA A 271 -17.32 3.47 17.43
N LYS A 272 -16.10 3.83 17.84
CA LYS A 272 -15.54 5.18 17.64
C LYS A 272 -15.30 5.51 16.18
N LEU A 273 -14.86 4.53 15.39
CA LEU A 273 -14.66 4.69 13.97
C LEU A 273 -16.00 4.94 13.24
N LYS A 274 -17.05 4.22 13.64
CA LYS A 274 -18.42 4.42 13.14
C LYS A 274 -18.99 5.78 13.55
N GLU A 275 -18.81 6.20 14.80
CA GLU A 275 -19.22 7.52 15.30
C GLU A 275 -18.55 8.67 14.51
N ALA A 276 -17.29 8.50 14.14
CA ALA A 276 -16.53 9.50 13.38
C ALA A 276 -16.87 9.54 11.88
N GLU A 277 -17.59 8.54 11.35
CA GLU A 277 -17.92 8.38 9.93
C GLU A 277 -16.72 8.48 8.97
N TYR A 278 -15.53 8.08 9.42
CA TYR A 278 -14.33 8.12 8.58
C TYR A 278 -14.39 7.08 7.46
N SER A 279 -14.28 7.52 6.22
CA SER A 279 -14.14 6.64 5.06
C SER A 279 -12.70 6.15 4.91
N GLY A 280 -12.49 4.99 4.29
CA GLY A 280 -11.15 4.45 4.06
C GLY A 280 -10.49 3.85 5.29
N ALA A 281 -11.28 3.36 6.25
CA ALA A 281 -10.80 2.66 7.43
C ALA A 281 -11.75 1.50 7.78
N THR A 282 -11.19 0.43 8.35
CA THR A 282 -11.96 -0.70 8.84
C THR A 282 -11.40 -1.21 10.15
N ALA A 283 -12.29 -1.68 11.03
CA ALA A 283 -11.94 -2.33 12.28
C ALA A 283 -11.98 -3.86 12.12
N VAL A 284 -10.94 -4.54 12.58
CA VAL A 284 -10.83 -6.00 12.56
C VAL A 284 -10.66 -6.51 14.00
N TYR A 285 -11.64 -7.26 14.47
CA TYR A 285 -11.57 -7.98 15.73
C TYR A 285 -10.72 -9.23 15.52
N GLY A 286 -9.54 -9.25 16.14
CA GLY A 286 -8.52 -10.24 15.84
C GLY A 286 -7.11 -9.72 16.15
N GLY A 287 -6.11 -10.52 15.80
CA GLY A 287 -4.71 -10.10 15.86
C GLY A 287 -4.21 -9.49 14.55
N LEU A 288 -2.92 -9.18 14.52
CA LEU A 288 -2.19 -8.76 13.32
C LEU A 288 -2.36 -9.74 12.14
N ASP A 289 -2.49 -11.04 12.41
CA ASP A 289 -2.72 -12.05 11.39
C ASP A 289 -4.00 -11.77 10.58
N LYS A 290 -5.07 -11.30 11.21
CA LYS A 290 -6.33 -10.97 10.51
C LYS A 290 -6.23 -9.68 9.72
N ALA A 291 -5.50 -8.67 10.23
CA ALA A 291 -5.21 -7.46 9.46
C ALA A 291 -4.33 -7.78 8.23
N ALA A 292 -3.28 -8.58 8.43
CA ALA A 292 -2.39 -9.01 7.35
C ALA A 292 -3.13 -9.84 6.30
N PHE A 293 -4.06 -10.72 6.72
CA PHE A 293 -4.91 -11.47 5.81
C PHE A 293 -5.83 -10.57 4.98
N LEU A 294 -6.42 -9.53 5.57
CA LEU A 294 -7.25 -8.57 4.83
C LEU A 294 -6.43 -7.81 3.80
N CYS A 295 -5.28 -7.26 4.21
CA CYS A 295 -4.32 -6.61 3.30
C CYS A 295 -3.87 -7.56 2.17
N GLY A 296 -3.54 -8.80 2.51
CA GLY A 296 -3.12 -9.84 1.56
C GLY A 296 -4.24 -10.24 0.61
N THR A 297 -5.49 -10.27 1.08
CA THR A 297 -6.68 -10.54 0.26
C THR A 297 -6.85 -9.48 -0.82
N VAL A 298 -6.75 -8.20 -0.44
CA VAL A 298 -6.81 -7.07 -1.39
C VAL A 298 -5.68 -7.11 -2.40
N ALA A 299 -4.46 -7.43 -1.95
CA ALA A 299 -3.28 -7.55 -2.83
C ALA A 299 -3.30 -8.79 -3.74
N SER A 300 -4.24 -9.73 -3.52
CA SER A 300 -4.39 -10.95 -4.32
C SER A 300 -5.52 -10.87 -5.36
N ILE A 301 -6.13 -9.70 -5.54
CA ILE A 301 -7.21 -9.50 -6.52
C ILE A 301 -6.61 -9.36 -7.92
N ASP A 302 -6.93 -10.29 -8.81
CA ASP A 302 -6.58 -10.18 -10.23
C ASP A 302 -7.60 -9.31 -10.97
N PHE A 303 -7.28 -8.03 -11.13
CA PHE A 303 -8.15 -7.09 -11.86
C PHE A 303 -8.25 -7.35 -13.36
N THR A 304 -7.47 -8.29 -13.91
CA THR A 304 -7.54 -8.69 -15.32
C THR A 304 -8.47 -9.87 -15.54
N GLU A 305 -8.83 -10.59 -14.46
CA GLU A 305 -9.69 -11.77 -14.53
C GLU A 305 -11.12 -11.39 -14.91
N LYS A 306 -11.67 -12.08 -15.91
CA LYS A 306 -13.07 -11.91 -16.32
C LYS A 306 -14.00 -12.35 -15.19
N GLN A 307 -14.88 -11.45 -14.74
CA GLN A 307 -15.72 -11.63 -13.56
C GLN A 307 -14.92 -11.89 -12.27
N GLY A 308 -13.70 -11.34 -12.17
CA GLY A 308 -12.81 -11.50 -11.02
C GLY A 308 -13.22 -10.77 -9.74
N ARG A 309 -14.30 -9.97 -9.76
CA ARG A 309 -14.80 -9.26 -8.57
C ARG A 309 -15.03 -10.23 -7.41
N ILE A 310 -14.50 -9.87 -6.23
CA ILE A 310 -14.70 -10.62 -4.99
C ILE A 310 -15.50 -9.80 -3.97
N THR A 311 -16.20 -10.49 -3.06
CA THR A 311 -16.47 -9.94 -1.72
C THR A 311 -15.39 -10.39 -0.76
N LEU A 312 -15.04 -9.56 0.22
CA LEU A 312 -14.15 -9.95 1.30
C LEU A 312 -14.84 -10.90 2.29
N LYS A 313 -16.18 -10.85 2.38
CA LYS A 313 -16.93 -11.86 3.12
C LYS A 313 -16.72 -13.22 2.46
N PHE A 314 -16.70 -14.29 3.25
CA PHE A 314 -16.47 -15.67 2.78
C PHE A 314 -15.04 -15.99 2.32
N LYS A 315 -14.11 -15.02 2.38
CA LYS A 315 -12.70 -15.30 2.10
C LYS A 315 -12.01 -15.88 3.33
N GLY A 316 -11.31 -16.98 3.09
CA GLY A 316 -10.50 -17.67 4.08
C GLY A 316 -9.07 -17.87 3.57
N GLN A 317 -8.22 -18.33 4.48
CA GLN A 317 -6.87 -18.76 4.16
C GLN A 317 -6.54 -19.99 4.99
N SER A 318 -5.99 -21.01 4.33
CA SER A 318 -5.51 -22.21 5.02
C SER A 318 -4.53 -21.85 6.14
N GLY A 319 -4.69 -22.43 7.33
CA GLY A 319 -3.83 -22.17 8.49
C GLY A 319 -4.25 -20.98 9.36
N LEU A 320 -5.21 -20.15 8.94
CA LEU A 320 -5.82 -19.16 9.83
C LEU A 320 -6.85 -19.81 10.75
N THR A 321 -6.87 -19.36 12.00
CA THR A 321 -7.81 -19.82 13.03
C THR A 321 -8.91 -18.80 13.26
N ALA A 322 -10.11 -19.28 13.58
CA ALA A 322 -11.24 -18.41 13.96
C ALA A 322 -11.00 -17.71 15.30
N ASP A 323 -11.35 -16.44 15.35
CA ASP A 323 -11.44 -15.66 16.58
C ASP A 323 -12.87 -15.66 17.15
N VAL A 324 -13.87 -15.95 16.32
CA VAL A 324 -15.29 -15.93 16.69
C VAL A 324 -15.97 -17.24 16.32
N THR A 325 -16.65 -17.85 17.30
CA THR A 325 -17.37 -19.12 17.14
C THR A 325 -18.80 -19.06 17.67
N ASP A 326 -19.21 -17.91 18.24
CA ASP A 326 -20.53 -17.69 18.83
C ASP A 326 -21.34 -16.68 17.99
N ALA A 327 -22.61 -16.99 17.74
CA ALA A 327 -23.48 -16.19 16.89
C ALA A 327 -23.86 -14.83 17.51
N THR A 328 -23.93 -14.74 18.85
CA THR A 328 -24.22 -13.50 19.56
C THR A 328 -23.02 -12.56 19.50
N ILE A 329 -21.82 -13.08 19.74
CA ILE A 329 -20.57 -12.32 19.59
C ILE A 329 -20.41 -11.83 18.16
N ALA A 330 -20.65 -12.69 17.17
CA ALA A 330 -20.64 -12.34 15.76
C ALA A 330 -21.58 -11.15 15.47
N LYS A 331 -22.85 -11.24 15.91
CA LYS A 331 -23.83 -10.16 15.71
C LYS A 331 -23.42 -8.84 16.39
N ASN A 332 -22.91 -8.90 17.62
CA ASN A 332 -22.45 -7.72 18.35
C ASN A 332 -21.29 -7.04 17.63
N LEU A 333 -20.31 -7.82 17.14
CA LEU A 333 -19.18 -7.29 16.38
C LEU A 333 -19.63 -6.60 15.09
N GLU A 334 -20.58 -7.20 14.36
CA GLU A 334 -21.14 -6.58 13.14
C GLU A 334 -21.79 -5.23 13.45
N ASP A 335 -22.63 -5.18 14.49
CA ASP A 335 -23.33 -3.94 14.90
C ASP A 335 -22.37 -2.85 15.36
N ASN A 336 -21.29 -3.25 16.05
CA ASN A 336 -20.23 -2.38 16.55
C ASN A 336 -19.20 -1.99 15.46
N GLY A 337 -19.39 -2.41 14.20
CA GLY A 337 -18.57 -1.97 13.07
C GLY A 337 -17.28 -2.77 12.85
N TYR A 338 -17.15 -3.96 13.46
CA TYR A 338 -15.99 -4.83 13.30
C TYR A 338 -16.19 -5.86 12.19
N ASN A 339 -15.09 -6.18 11.50
CA ASN A 339 -14.91 -7.45 10.82
C ASN A 339 -14.24 -8.45 11.75
N TYR A 340 -14.46 -9.75 11.53
CA TYR A 340 -13.88 -10.83 12.31
C TYR A 340 -13.70 -12.07 11.44
N TYR A 341 -12.80 -12.95 11.88
CA TYR A 341 -12.64 -14.26 11.25
C TYR A 341 -13.45 -15.29 12.04
N GLY A 342 -14.51 -15.81 11.41
CA GLY A 342 -15.51 -16.65 12.07
C GLY A 342 -15.44 -18.11 11.65
N ALA A 343 -15.84 -19.00 12.56
CA ALA A 343 -16.13 -20.40 12.23
C ALA A 343 -17.63 -20.61 12.03
N TRP A 344 -17.98 -21.22 10.89
CA TRP A 344 -19.35 -21.51 10.48
C TRP A 344 -19.47 -22.99 10.15
N ALA A 345 -20.66 -23.55 10.30
CA ALA A 345 -20.86 -24.98 10.04
C ALA A 345 -22.25 -25.28 9.48
N THR A 346 -22.31 -26.30 8.63
CA THR A 346 -23.54 -27.08 8.37
C THR A 346 -23.53 -28.30 9.29
N ALA A 347 -24.47 -29.23 9.12
CA ALA A 347 -24.51 -30.46 9.91
C ALA A 347 -23.22 -31.29 9.83
N ASN A 348 -22.50 -31.25 8.70
CA ASN A 348 -21.32 -32.10 8.46
C ASN A 348 -20.06 -31.33 8.04
N ASP A 349 -20.18 -30.08 7.58
CA ASP A 349 -19.04 -29.31 7.06
C ASP A 349 -18.75 -28.09 7.93
N ARG A 350 -17.48 -27.68 7.95
CA ARG A 350 -17.00 -26.47 8.64
C ARG A 350 -16.34 -25.53 7.65
N PHE A 351 -16.54 -24.23 7.88
CA PHE A 351 -16.05 -23.15 7.05
C PHE A 351 -15.40 -22.09 7.93
N LEU A 352 -14.26 -21.56 7.49
CA LEU A 352 -13.52 -20.50 8.16
C LEU A 352 -13.36 -19.32 7.20
N PHE A 353 -13.91 -18.17 7.56
CA PHE A 353 -13.85 -17.00 6.71
C PHE A 353 -14.04 -15.68 7.44
N LEU A 354 -13.62 -14.60 6.79
CA LEU A 354 -13.88 -13.23 7.21
C LEU A 354 -15.37 -12.87 7.03
N SER A 355 -15.92 -12.14 8.01
CA SER A 355 -17.26 -11.56 8.00
C SER A 355 -17.24 -10.20 8.71
N PRO A 356 -18.10 -9.22 8.36
CA PRO A 356 -19.01 -9.22 7.23
C PRO A 356 -18.43 -8.58 5.95
N GLY A 357 -17.19 -8.12 5.96
CA GLY A 357 -16.55 -7.40 4.85
C GLY A 357 -16.87 -5.89 4.83
N GLN A 358 -17.22 -5.30 5.97
CA GLN A 358 -17.68 -3.92 6.09
C GLN A 358 -16.56 -2.89 6.25
N ILE A 359 -16.83 -1.64 5.84
CA ILE A 359 -15.94 -0.48 6.00
C ILE A 359 -16.73 0.65 6.68
N SER A 360 -16.06 1.57 7.36
CA SER A 360 -16.70 2.77 7.92
C SER A 360 -16.85 3.89 6.89
N GLY A 361 -17.67 4.89 7.24
CA GLY A 361 -17.91 6.08 6.44
C GLY A 361 -19.04 5.89 5.42
N GLU A 362 -18.94 6.60 4.29
CA GLU A 362 -20.00 6.61 3.27
C GLU A 362 -20.08 5.30 2.47
N TRP A 363 -18.98 4.54 2.46
CA TRP A 363 -18.90 3.22 1.86
C TRP A 363 -19.38 2.18 2.86
N LYS A 364 -20.12 1.16 2.37
CA LYS A 364 -20.61 0.07 3.22
C LYS A 364 -19.73 -1.17 3.17
N TRP A 365 -19.10 -1.44 2.03
CA TRP A 365 -18.38 -2.68 1.76
C TRP A 365 -16.97 -2.41 1.26
N ILE A 366 -16.00 -3.17 1.76
CA ILE A 366 -14.59 -3.00 1.41
C ILE A 366 -14.35 -3.28 -0.07
N ASP A 367 -15.01 -4.27 -0.65
CA ASP A 367 -14.85 -4.63 -2.07
C ASP A 367 -15.21 -3.46 -3.00
N ALA A 368 -16.34 -2.80 -2.78
CA ALA A 368 -16.71 -1.60 -3.55
C ALA A 368 -15.68 -0.47 -3.37
N TYR A 369 -15.15 -0.29 -2.17
CA TYR A 369 -14.12 0.72 -1.89
C TYR A 369 -12.79 0.41 -2.59
N ILE A 370 -12.34 -0.85 -2.61
CA ILE A 370 -11.11 -1.24 -3.31
C ILE A 370 -11.28 -1.16 -4.82
N ASN A 371 -12.45 -1.55 -5.34
CA ASN A 371 -12.78 -1.45 -6.75
C ASN A 371 -12.71 0.00 -7.24
N GLN A 372 -13.20 0.97 -6.44
CA GLN A 372 -13.08 2.38 -6.83
C GLN A 372 -11.62 2.86 -6.85
N ILE A 373 -10.77 2.41 -5.90
CA ILE A 373 -9.33 2.76 -5.92
C ILE A 373 -8.71 2.31 -7.26
N ARG A 374 -9.01 1.07 -7.68
CA ARG A 374 -8.54 0.52 -8.95
C ARG A 374 -9.01 1.39 -10.11
N LEU A 375 -10.32 1.57 -10.26
CA LEU A 375 -10.91 2.28 -11.39
C LEU A 375 -10.38 3.72 -11.47
N ASN A 376 -10.36 4.45 -10.35
CA ASN A 376 -9.87 5.82 -10.31
C ASN A 376 -8.38 5.93 -10.66
N SER A 377 -7.54 4.99 -10.19
CA SER A 377 -6.12 4.97 -10.54
C SER A 377 -5.90 4.77 -12.05
N GLN A 378 -6.72 3.93 -12.70
CA GLN A 378 -6.60 3.65 -14.13
C GLN A 378 -7.12 4.80 -14.99
N LEU A 379 -8.24 5.41 -14.58
CA LEU A 379 -8.74 6.62 -15.23
C LEU A 379 -7.69 7.74 -15.15
N GLN A 380 -7.07 7.95 -14.00
CA GLN A 380 -6.01 8.95 -13.83
C GLN A 380 -4.82 8.66 -14.75
N LEU A 381 -4.35 7.42 -14.80
CA LEU A 381 -3.24 7.01 -15.65
C LEU A 381 -3.55 7.20 -17.14
N ALA A 382 -4.74 6.79 -17.58
CA ALA A 382 -5.15 6.89 -18.98
C ALA A 382 -5.29 8.35 -19.43
N ILE A 383 -5.86 9.21 -18.58
CA ILE A 383 -6.00 10.64 -18.86
C ILE A 383 -4.62 11.33 -18.93
N ILE A 384 -3.69 11.03 -18.01
CA ILE A 384 -2.32 11.59 -18.07
C ILE A 384 -1.57 11.09 -19.32
N THR A 385 -1.74 9.81 -19.68
CA THR A 385 -1.16 9.25 -20.90
C THR A 385 -1.67 9.99 -22.13
N LEU A 386 -2.99 10.23 -22.23
CA LEU A 386 -3.57 11.05 -23.29
C LEU A 386 -2.94 12.45 -23.34
N LEU A 387 -2.86 13.14 -22.20
CA LEU A 387 -2.37 14.52 -22.14
C LEU A 387 -0.89 14.66 -22.50
N THR A 388 -0.10 13.62 -22.26
CA THR A 388 1.33 13.59 -22.60
C THR A 388 1.60 13.11 -24.03
N SER A 389 0.74 12.24 -24.59
CA SER A 389 0.90 11.72 -25.95
C SER A 389 0.27 12.60 -27.03
N ALA A 390 -0.85 13.28 -26.72
CA ALA A 390 -1.52 14.16 -27.66
C ALA A 390 -0.78 15.50 -27.78
N LYS A 391 -0.59 15.99 -29.02
CA LYS A 391 -0.01 17.32 -29.24
C LYS A 391 -0.87 18.44 -28.65
N SER A 392 -2.19 18.25 -28.66
CA SER A 392 -3.16 19.10 -27.99
C SER A 392 -4.47 18.35 -27.81
N VAL A 393 -5.24 18.73 -26.78
CA VAL A 393 -6.63 18.30 -26.59
C VAL A 393 -7.50 19.56 -26.73
N PRO A 394 -8.10 19.80 -27.91
CA PRO A 394 -8.85 21.03 -28.17
C PRO A 394 -10.21 21.03 -27.47
N TYR A 395 -10.70 22.21 -27.04
CA TYR A 395 -12.03 22.37 -26.43
C TYR A 395 -13.18 22.35 -27.44
N ASN A 396 -13.27 21.27 -28.20
CA ASN A 396 -14.33 20.99 -29.17
C ASN A 396 -14.66 19.49 -29.15
N ASP A 397 -15.49 19.04 -30.08
CA ASP A 397 -15.95 17.65 -30.13
C ASP A 397 -14.81 16.65 -30.31
N ILE A 398 -13.68 17.04 -30.93
CA ILE A 398 -12.48 16.20 -31.05
C ILE A 398 -11.84 15.97 -29.68
N GLY A 399 -11.64 17.03 -28.87
CA GLY A 399 -11.07 16.84 -27.54
C GLY A 399 -11.99 16.07 -26.60
N ILE A 400 -13.31 16.27 -26.73
CA ILE A 400 -14.30 15.45 -26.03
C ILE A 400 -14.16 13.96 -26.43
N ALA A 401 -14.02 13.68 -27.73
CA ALA A 401 -13.82 12.31 -28.21
C ALA A 401 -12.50 11.71 -27.72
N LEU A 402 -11.41 12.48 -27.67
CA LEU A 402 -10.12 12.04 -27.13
C LEU A 402 -10.22 11.67 -25.64
N GLN A 403 -10.86 12.52 -24.83
CA GLN A 403 -11.08 12.24 -23.41
C GLN A 403 -11.96 11.00 -23.21
N ARG A 404 -13.03 10.85 -24.01
CA ARG A 404 -13.89 9.67 -23.98
C ARG A 404 -13.12 8.40 -24.36
N ALA A 405 -12.27 8.47 -25.38
CA ALA A 405 -11.44 7.35 -25.81
C ALA A 405 -10.43 6.95 -24.73
N ALA A 406 -9.78 7.91 -24.06
CA ALA A 406 -8.84 7.61 -22.98
C ALA A 406 -9.50 6.90 -21.79
N CYS A 407 -10.72 7.28 -21.43
CA CYS A 407 -11.45 6.61 -20.35
C CYS A 407 -12.01 5.23 -20.72
N ASN A 408 -12.08 4.89 -22.01
CA ASN A 408 -12.79 3.70 -22.47
C ASN A 408 -12.10 2.41 -21.99
N ASP A 409 -10.77 2.33 -22.07
CA ASP A 409 -10.03 1.13 -21.67
C ASP A 409 -10.18 0.84 -20.16
N PRO A 410 -9.97 1.79 -19.23
CA PRO A 410 -10.25 1.58 -17.81
C PRO A 410 -11.69 1.16 -17.51
N ILE A 411 -12.68 1.70 -18.23
CA ILE A 411 -14.09 1.33 -18.04
C ILE A 411 -14.35 -0.09 -18.53
N ASN A 412 -13.78 -0.48 -19.68
CA ASN A 412 -13.90 -1.83 -20.22
C ASN A 412 -13.19 -2.86 -19.34
N GLU A 413 -12.03 -2.52 -18.76
CA GLU A 413 -11.38 -3.34 -17.74
C GLU A 413 -12.31 -3.55 -16.53
N ALA A 414 -12.94 -2.48 -16.03
CA ALA A 414 -13.86 -2.55 -14.90
C ALA A 414 -15.14 -3.35 -15.20
N LEU A 415 -15.65 -3.28 -16.44
CA LEU A 415 -16.74 -4.13 -16.93
C LEU A 415 -16.32 -5.60 -17.02
N ASN A 416 -15.15 -5.88 -17.60
CA ASN A 416 -14.63 -7.25 -17.71
C ASN A 416 -14.38 -7.87 -16.33
N PHE A 417 -13.78 -7.12 -15.41
CA PHE A 417 -13.53 -7.55 -14.04
C PHE A 417 -14.81 -7.72 -13.24
N GLY A 418 -15.84 -6.94 -13.57
CA GLY A 418 -17.15 -6.96 -12.93
C GLY A 418 -17.31 -5.97 -11.78
N SER A 419 -16.43 -4.98 -11.63
CA SER A 419 -16.64 -3.84 -10.72
C SER A 419 -17.62 -2.80 -11.27
N ILE A 420 -17.95 -2.89 -12.55
CA ILE A 420 -19.12 -2.24 -13.15
C ILE A 420 -20.08 -3.35 -13.59
N GLN A 421 -21.34 -3.27 -13.15
CA GLN A 421 -22.38 -4.25 -13.46
C GLN A 421 -23.45 -3.64 -14.36
N VAL A 422 -24.00 -4.45 -15.26
CA VAL A 422 -25.10 -4.08 -16.14
C VAL A 422 -26.43 -4.54 -15.54
N GLY A 423 -27.53 -3.86 -15.85
CA GLY A 423 -28.88 -4.27 -15.43
C GLY A 423 -29.22 -3.95 -13.96
N VAL A 424 -28.42 -3.13 -13.28
CA VAL A 424 -28.73 -2.67 -11.93
C VAL A 424 -29.81 -1.60 -11.99
N SER A 425 -30.98 -1.87 -11.43
CA SER A 425 -32.09 -0.91 -11.39
C SER A 425 -31.79 0.27 -10.45
N LEU A 426 -32.02 1.49 -10.94
CA LEU A 426 -31.88 2.72 -10.19
C LEU A 426 -33.22 3.15 -9.60
N SER A 427 -33.19 3.82 -8.44
CA SER A 427 -34.38 4.47 -7.89
C SER A 427 -34.80 5.67 -8.75
N GLU A 428 -36.08 6.02 -8.74
CA GLU A 428 -36.58 7.19 -9.49
C GLU A 428 -35.89 8.50 -9.08
N GLN A 429 -35.49 8.62 -7.81
CA GLN A 429 -34.70 9.76 -7.34
C GLN A 429 -33.29 9.78 -7.96
N GLN A 430 -32.61 8.63 -8.02
CA GLN A 430 -31.30 8.53 -8.67
C GLN A 430 -31.38 8.87 -10.15
N LYS A 431 -32.38 8.34 -10.86
CA LYS A 431 -32.64 8.63 -12.28
C LYS A 431 -32.84 10.14 -12.50
N ALA A 432 -33.69 10.76 -11.68
CA ALA A 432 -33.94 12.20 -11.77
C ALA A 432 -32.67 13.04 -11.55
N ILE A 433 -31.83 12.69 -10.57
CA ILE A 433 -30.57 13.39 -10.30
C ILE A 433 -29.60 13.27 -11.49
N ILE A 434 -29.41 12.06 -12.02
CA ILE A 434 -28.50 11.79 -13.13
C ILE A 434 -28.96 12.52 -14.40
N ASN A 435 -30.25 12.40 -14.74
CA ASN A 435 -30.80 12.98 -15.97
C ASN A 435 -30.84 14.52 -15.90
N ASN A 436 -31.14 15.10 -14.74
CA ASN A 436 -31.08 16.55 -14.55
C ASN A 436 -29.63 17.07 -14.71
N TYR A 437 -28.64 16.38 -14.14
CA TYR A 437 -27.23 16.79 -14.26
C TYR A 437 -26.72 16.72 -15.71
N THR A 438 -27.10 15.68 -16.43
CA THR A 438 -26.57 15.41 -17.78
C THR A 438 -27.37 16.08 -18.90
N GLY A 439 -28.61 16.48 -18.63
CA GLY A 439 -29.52 17.08 -19.61
C GLY A 439 -30.07 16.09 -20.65
N VAL A 440 -29.83 14.78 -20.46
CA VAL A 440 -30.26 13.69 -21.34
C VAL A 440 -30.69 12.49 -20.49
N ASP A 441 -31.27 11.46 -21.12
CA ASP A 441 -31.61 10.22 -20.43
C ASP A 441 -30.38 9.31 -20.21
N ALA A 442 -29.44 9.79 -19.40
CA ALA A 442 -28.22 9.09 -19.04
C ALA A 442 -28.47 7.92 -18.08
N ALA A 443 -29.50 8.00 -17.23
CA ALA A 443 -29.82 6.96 -16.27
C ALA A 443 -30.21 5.64 -16.97
N SER A 444 -30.99 5.69 -18.05
CA SER A 444 -31.29 4.50 -18.86
C SER A 444 -30.03 3.85 -19.46
N GLN A 445 -29.01 4.66 -19.82
CA GLN A 445 -27.73 4.12 -20.29
C GLN A 445 -26.96 3.46 -19.15
N VAL A 446 -26.94 4.06 -17.96
CA VAL A 446 -26.34 3.45 -16.76
C VAL A 446 -26.99 2.09 -16.46
N GLU A 447 -28.31 1.97 -16.54
CA GLU A 447 -28.98 0.67 -16.33
C GLU A 447 -28.65 -0.34 -17.44
N ALA A 448 -28.65 0.08 -18.70
CA ALA A 448 -28.48 -0.82 -19.85
C ALA A 448 -27.04 -1.34 -20.04
N GLN A 449 -26.03 -0.50 -19.83
CA GLN A 449 -24.62 -0.84 -20.08
C GLN A 449 -23.71 -0.71 -18.84
N GLY A 450 -24.29 -0.36 -17.68
CA GLY A 450 -23.60 -0.28 -16.39
C GLY A 450 -22.94 1.08 -16.08
N TYR A 451 -22.79 1.96 -17.07
CA TYR A 451 -22.15 3.26 -16.89
C TYR A 451 -22.62 4.34 -17.89
N TYR A 452 -22.35 5.60 -17.55
CA TYR A 452 -22.44 6.75 -18.44
C TYR A 452 -21.34 7.77 -18.14
N LEU A 453 -20.52 8.10 -19.15
CA LEU A 453 -19.51 9.15 -19.06
C LEU A 453 -20.03 10.46 -19.69
N TYR A 454 -20.34 11.42 -18.82
CA TYR A 454 -20.66 12.79 -19.21
C TYR A 454 -19.38 13.60 -19.44
N ILE A 455 -19.31 14.28 -20.58
CA ILE A 455 -18.26 15.26 -20.92
C ILE A 455 -18.96 16.44 -21.57
N GLY A 456 -19.08 17.55 -20.85
CA GLY A 456 -19.76 18.76 -21.31
C GLY A 456 -18.84 19.73 -22.05
N LYS A 457 -19.42 20.75 -22.68
CA LYS A 457 -18.67 21.83 -23.34
C LYS A 457 -18.09 22.80 -22.31
N ALA A 458 -16.79 23.10 -22.40
CA ALA A 458 -16.14 24.09 -21.53
C ALA A 458 -16.55 25.53 -21.88
N THR A 459 -16.71 26.38 -20.87
CA THR A 459 -17.04 27.81 -21.04
C THR A 459 -15.89 28.59 -21.67
N ALA A 460 -16.14 29.79 -22.21
CA ALA A 460 -15.08 30.63 -22.77
C ALA A 460 -13.97 30.94 -21.76
N GLN A 461 -14.32 31.15 -20.49
CA GLN A 461 -13.37 31.40 -19.40
C GLN A 461 -12.53 30.15 -19.09
N THR A 462 -13.18 28.99 -18.90
CA THR A 462 -12.49 27.70 -18.70
C THR A 462 -11.50 27.40 -19.81
N ARG A 463 -11.88 27.68 -21.09
CA ARG A 463 -10.98 27.54 -22.23
C ARG A 463 -9.83 28.53 -22.20
N GLY A 464 -10.10 29.81 -21.90
CA GLY A 464 -9.10 30.85 -21.79
C GLY A 464 -8.05 30.56 -20.72
N ASN A 465 -8.48 29.97 -19.60
CA ASN A 465 -7.64 29.56 -18.48
C ASN A 465 -6.99 28.17 -18.65
N ARG A 466 -7.36 27.42 -19.70
CA ARG A 466 -6.92 26.04 -19.96
C ARG A 466 -7.26 25.06 -18.83
N GLU A 467 -8.46 25.19 -18.26
CA GLU A 467 -9.01 24.35 -17.20
C GLU A 467 -9.69 23.07 -17.75
N SER A 468 -10.05 22.11 -16.88
CA SER A 468 -10.64 20.83 -17.30
C SER A 468 -12.02 20.98 -17.96
N PHE A 469 -12.39 20.02 -18.82
CA PHE A 469 -13.79 19.86 -19.22
C PHE A 469 -14.65 19.48 -18.00
N PRO A 470 -15.93 19.91 -17.96
CA PRO A 470 -16.88 19.38 -16.97
C PRO A 470 -17.13 17.90 -17.29
N MET A 471 -16.65 17.01 -16.42
CA MET A 471 -16.69 15.57 -16.61
C MET A 471 -17.28 14.87 -15.40
N LYS A 472 -18.07 13.82 -15.62
CA LYS A 472 -18.57 12.94 -14.57
C LYS A 472 -18.82 11.54 -15.11
N LEU A 473 -18.31 10.53 -14.41
CA LEU A 473 -18.61 9.13 -14.67
C LEU A 473 -19.66 8.65 -13.67
N PHE A 474 -20.79 8.18 -14.19
CA PHE A 474 -21.79 7.45 -13.42
C PHE A 474 -21.63 5.97 -13.72
N TYR A 475 -21.61 5.10 -12.72
CA TYR A 475 -21.52 3.65 -12.90
C TYR A 475 -22.24 2.93 -11.76
N THR A 476 -22.56 1.65 -11.95
CA THR A 476 -23.15 0.80 -10.91
C THR A 476 -22.21 -0.35 -10.56
N ASP A 477 -21.91 -0.54 -9.27
CA ASP A 477 -21.05 -1.64 -8.80
C ASP A 477 -21.78 -2.99 -8.71
N GLY A 478 -23.11 -2.97 -8.50
CA GLY A 478 -23.95 -4.16 -8.39
C GLY A 478 -23.82 -4.97 -7.11
N GLY A 479 -22.75 -4.77 -6.32
CA GLY A 479 -22.59 -5.38 -4.99
C GLY A 479 -22.34 -6.89 -5.00
N SER A 480 -22.37 -7.48 -3.80
CA SER A 480 -22.25 -8.93 -3.56
C SER A 480 -23.34 -9.41 -2.59
N LEU A 481 -23.81 -10.64 -2.78
CA LEU A 481 -24.77 -11.28 -1.88
C LEU A 481 -24.08 -11.76 -0.61
N HIS A 482 -24.55 -11.32 0.56
CA HIS A 482 -23.96 -11.67 1.86
C HIS A 482 -24.82 -12.61 2.73
N SER A 483 -26.06 -12.89 2.32
CA SER A 483 -26.96 -13.85 2.96
C SER A 483 -28.07 -14.28 1.99
N VAL A 484 -28.64 -15.47 2.23
CA VAL A 484 -29.76 -16.03 1.45
C VAL A 484 -30.85 -16.49 2.40
N ASN A 485 -32.08 -16.09 2.15
CA ASN A 485 -33.27 -16.68 2.78
C ASN A 485 -34.15 -17.29 1.67
N LEU A 486 -34.21 -18.62 1.61
CA LEU A 486 -34.98 -19.37 0.62
C LEU A 486 -36.12 -20.12 1.32
N ALA A 487 -37.37 -19.80 0.98
CA ALA A 487 -38.53 -20.57 1.40
C ALA A 487 -38.72 -21.79 0.50
N SER A 488 -38.71 -23.00 1.07
CA SER A 488 -39.09 -24.23 0.37
C SER A 488 -40.55 -24.56 0.69
N ILE A 489 -41.47 -24.23 -0.22
CA ILE A 489 -42.91 -24.40 -0.03
C ILE A 489 -43.40 -25.54 -0.91
N ASN A 490 -43.96 -26.57 -0.27
CA ASN A 490 -44.63 -27.66 -0.98
C ASN A 490 -46.01 -27.16 -1.47
N VAL A 491 -46.26 -27.26 -2.77
CA VAL A 491 -47.58 -27.01 -3.37
C VAL A 491 -48.25 -28.37 -3.57
N GLN A 492 -49.32 -28.63 -2.82
CA GLN A 492 -50.14 -29.84 -2.93
C GLN A 492 -51.31 -29.66 -3.88
#